data_AF-A0A511RLP3-F1
#
_entry.id   AF-A0A511RLP3-F1
#
_cell.length_a   1.000
_cell.length_b   1.000
_cell.length_c   1.000
_cell.angle_alpha   90.00
_cell.angle_beta   90.00
_cell.angle_gamma   90.00
#
_symmetry.space_group_name_H-M   'P 1'
#
loop_
_entity.id
_entity.type
_entity.pdbx_description
1 polymer ?
#
loop_
_entity_poly.entity_id
_entity_poly.type
_entity_poly.pdbx_seq_one_letter_code
_entity_poly.pdbx_strand_id
1 'polypeptide(L)'
;MKTSRHGWLGLALVALGVLYLVGRPPGGPGWLWGLLGGGLFLLLARRGAPAEAAGLGSLLVGWALGALAADATGLESLKLVGAGLGLGLWGGLERRELATWGGGALLAAGALVFFWESPGGLFVALALLAFGAYLLLRPPAPAPAAAARTGAAVFRALARWRSLRAAELGTVNTEVLSDAELGCLAALDDPRNPKLVAGCLEKGGAERAAEIVQVIEKVRG
;
A
#
# COMPACT_ATOMS: atom_id res chain seq x y z
N MET A 1 -1.05 -18.10 -1.28
CA MET A 1 -0.71 -16.69 -0.98
C MET A 1 -0.59 -15.93 -2.29
N LYS A 2 -1.54 -15.05 -2.63
CA LYS A 2 -1.46 -14.21 -3.83
C LYS A 2 -0.72 -12.92 -3.48
N THR A 3 0.59 -12.87 -3.76
CA THR A 3 1.37 -11.63 -3.70
C THR A 3 0.86 -10.67 -4.78
N SER A 4 0.33 -9.50 -4.39
CA SER A 4 -0.15 -8.48 -5.32
C SER A 4 1.02 -7.94 -6.18
N ARG A 5 0.75 -7.45 -7.40
CA ARG A 5 1.77 -6.88 -8.32
C ARG A 5 2.66 -5.82 -7.67
N HIS A 6 2.16 -5.13 -6.65
CA HIS A 6 2.89 -4.12 -5.87
C HIS A 6 4.00 -4.74 -5.00
N GLY A 7 3.79 -5.97 -4.49
CA GLY A 7 4.78 -6.69 -3.69
C GLY A 7 6.02 -7.08 -4.51
N TRP A 8 5.85 -7.43 -5.79
CA TRP A 8 6.97 -7.75 -6.70
C TRP A 8 7.79 -6.51 -7.07
N LEU A 9 7.14 -5.36 -7.26
CA LEU A 9 7.82 -4.07 -7.50
C LEU A 9 8.64 -3.63 -6.28
N GLY A 10 8.08 -3.75 -5.07
CA GLY A 10 8.82 -3.49 -3.84
C GLY A 10 10.04 -4.42 -3.69
N LEU A 11 9.87 -5.70 -4.00
CA LEU A 11 10.95 -6.71 -3.99
C LEU A 11 12.10 -6.37 -4.95
N ALA A 12 11.77 -5.97 -6.18
CA ALA A 12 12.75 -5.60 -7.18
C ALA A 12 13.54 -4.35 -6.78
N LEU A 13 12.84 -3.34 -6.23
CA LEU A 13 13.46 -2.11 -5.73
C LEU A 13 14.40 -2.38 -4.55
N VAL A 14 13.98 -3.22 -3.59
CA VAL A 14 14.85 -3.58 -2.45
C VAL A 14 16.11 -4.32 -2.92
N ALA A 15 15.96 -5.31 -3.81
CA ALA A 15 17.09 -6.06 -4.33
C ALA A 15 18.11 -5.13 -5.00
N LEU A 16 17.64 -4.14 -5.78
CA LEU A 16 18.49 -3.15 -6.44
C LEU A 16 19.21 -2.23 -5.44
N GLY A 17 18.51 -1.72 -4.43
CA GLY A 17 19.08 -0.86 -3.39
C GLY A 17 20.11 -1.60 -2.53
N VAL A 18 19.84 -2.84 -2.15
CA VAL A 18 20.77 -3.68 -1.38
C VAL A 18 22.00 -4.05 -2.20
N LEU A 19 21.83 -4.45 -3.47
CA LEU A 19 22.95 -4.73 -4.38
C LEU A 19 23.89 -3.53 -4.52
N TYR A 20 23.32 -2.33 -4.66
CA TYR A 20 24.10 -1.11 -4.76
C TYR A 20 24.88 -0.80 -3.48
N LEU A 21 24.24 -0.94 -2.32
CA LEU A 21 24.86 -0.60 -1.03
C LEU A 21 25.87 -1.64 -0.54
N VAL A 22 25.64 -2.92 -0.84
CA VAL A 22 26.57 -4.02 -0.51
C VAL A 22 27.75 -4.07 -1.49
N GLY A 23 27.58 -3.59 -2.72
CA GLY A 23 28.65 -3.47 -3.71
C GLY A 23 29.70 -2.39 -3.39
N ARG A 24 29.49 -1.57 -2.35
CA ARG A 24 30.48 -0.61 -1.87
C ARG A 24 31.53 -1.27 -0.97
N PRO A 25 32.75 -0.70 -0.91
CA PRO A 25 33.80 -1.22 -0.04
C PRO A 25 33.29 -1.35 1.40
N PRO A 26 33.56 -2.50 2.05
CA PRO A 26 33.14 -2.74 3.42
C PRO A 26 33.71 -1.66 4.35
N GLY A 27 32.86 -1.10 5.22
CA GLY A 27 33.21 0.00 6.12
C GLY A 27 32.88 1.40 5.59
N GLY A 28 32.43 1.54 4.34
CA GLY A 28 31.93 2.82 3.82
C GLY A 28 30.56 3.22 4.41
N PRO A 29 30.20 4.52 4.38
CA PRO A 29 28.97 5.03 5.00
C PRO A 29 27.68 4.41 4.46
N GLY A 30 27.68 3.74 3.29
CA GLY A 30 26.52 3.05 2.72
C GLY A 30 26.41 1.55 3.01
N TRP A 31 27.48 0.91 3.44
CA TRP A 31 27.53 -0.55 3.60
C TRP A 31 26.68 -1.04 4.77
N LEU A 32 26.74 -0.33 5.91
CA LEU A 32 25.90 -0.60 7.08
C LEU A 32 24.41 -0.43 6.78
N TRP A 33 24.04 0.59 6.00
CA TRP A 33 22.65 0.81 5.58
C TRP A 33 22.16 -0.25 4.60
N GLY A 34 23.04 -0.75 3.72
CA GLY A 34 22.75 -1.88 2.84
C GLY A 34 22.44 -3.17 3.61
N LEU A 35 23.24 -3.48 4.62
CA LEU A 35 23.03 -4.65 5.48
C LEU A 35 21.78 -4.52 6.36
N LEU A 36 21.58 -3.36 7.00
CA LEU A 36 20.39 -3.11 7.81
C LEU A 36 19.12 -3.11 6.96
N GLY A 37 19.18 -2.50 5.77
CA GLY A 37 18.07 -2.47 4.82
C GLY A 37 17.71 -3.86 4.28
N GLY A 38 18.71 -4.63 3.86
CA GLY A 38 18.53 -6.01 3.41
C GLY A 38 18.04 -6.95 4.50
N GLY A 39 18.58 -6.82 5.72
CA GLY A 39 18.15 -7.61 6.88
C GLY A 39 16.72 -7.32 7.31
N LEU A 40 16.36 -6.04 7.39
CA LEU A 40 15.01 -5.61 7.76
C LEU A 40 13.97 -6.00 6.70
N PHE A 41 14.34 -5.95 5.42
CA PHE A 41 13.53 -6.46 4.32
C PHE A 41 13.24 -7.97 4.44
N LEU A 42 14.27 -8.78 4.69
CA LEU A 42 14.11 -10.24 4.86
C LEU A 42 13.19 -10.56 6.05
N LEU A 43 13.26 -9.76 7.11
CA LEU A 43 12.42 -9.90 8.29
C LEU A 43 10.95 -9.56 7.98
N LEU A 44 10.69 -8.52 7.19
CA LEU A 44 9.35 -8.12 6.78
C LEU A 44 8.73 -9.04 5.73
N ALA A 45 9.55 -9.55 4.80
CA ALA A 45 9.14 -10.58 3.84
C ALA A 45 8.71 -11.87 4.57
N ARG A 46 9.44 -12.26 5.63
CA ARG A 46 9.05 -13.39 6.49
C ARG A 46 7.78 -13.16 7.29
N ARG A 47 7.48 -11.92 7.69
CA ARG A 47 6.25 -11.57 8.43
C ARG A 47 5.02 -11.37 7.54
N GLY A 48 5.15 -11.50 6.22
CA GLY A 48 4.03 -11.29 5.31
C GLY A 48 3.54 -9.83 5.28
N ALA A 49 4.44 -8.86 5.48
CA ALA A 49 4.15 -7.42 5.52
C ALA A 49 4.66 -6.69 4.25
N PRO A 50 4.05 -6.91 3.06
CA PRO A 50 4.57 -6.43 1.78
C PRO A 50 4.56 -4.90 1.65
N ALA A 51 3.60 -4.20 2.27
CA ALA A 51 3.50 -2.74 2.22
C ALA A 51 4.63 -2.04 3.00
N GLU A 52 5.06 -2.64 4.11
CA GLU A 52 6.17 -2.14 4.92
C GLU A 52 7.52 -2.41 4.24
N ALA A 53 7.65 -3.60 3.64
CA ALA A 53 8.82 -3.95 2.83
C ALA A 53 8.98 -3.02 1.61
N ALA A 54 7.87 -2.67 0.94
CA ALA A 54 7.88 -1.73 -0.17
C ALA A 54 8.34 -0.32 0.26
N GLY A 55 7.95 0.14 1.45
CA GLY A 55 8.36 1.44 1.97
C GLY A 55 9.81 1.55 2.37
N LEU A 56 10.34 0.51 3.01
CA LEU A 56 11.78 0.43 3.27
C LEU A 56 12.57 0.32 1.97
N GLY A 57 12.05 -0.43 0.99
CA GLY A 57 12.64 -0.54 -0.33
C GLY A 57 12.76 0.80 -1.05
N SER A 58 11.68 1.56 -1.13
CA SER A 58 11.71 2.87 -1.79
C SER A 58 12.59 3.88 -1.04
N LEU A 59 12.65 3.81 0.29
CA LEU A 59 13.54 4.65 1.10
C LEU A 59 15.02 4.30 0.86
N LEU A 60 15.36 3.02 0.83
CA LEU A 60 16.72 2.54 0.56
C LEU A 60 17.16 2.87 -0.87
N VAL A 61 16.28 2.69 -1.87
CA VAL A 61 16.57 3.06 -3.26
C VAL A 61 16.73 4.58 -3.40
N GLY A 62 15.83 5.35 -2.80
CA GLY A 62 15.92 6.81 -2.80
C GLY A 62 17.25 7.29 -2.20
N TRP A 63 17.63 6.75 -1.04
CA TRP A 63 18.89 7.08 -0.40
C TRP A 63 20.11 6.64 -1.22
N ALA A 64 20.09 5.42 -1.78
CA ALA A 64 21.16 4.90 -2.64
C ALA A 64 21.39 5.77 -3.88
N LEU A 65 20.32 6.21 -4.55
CA LEU A 65 20.39 7.12 -5.69
C LEU A 65 20.88 8.51 -5.28
N GLY A 66 20.44 9.01 -4.12
CA GLY A 66 20.93 10.26 -3.55
C GLY A 66 22.43 10.21 -3.22
N ALA A 67 22.89 9.09 -2.67
CA ALA A 67 24.30 8.86 -2.37
C ALA A 67 25.15 8.70 -3.65
N LEU A 68 24.64 8.07 -4.71
CA LEU A 68 25.27 8.06 -6.03
C LEU A 68 25.49 9.47 -6.56
N ALA A 69 24.42 10.28 -6.53
CA ALA A 69 24.44 11.62 -7.07
C ALA A 69 25.36 12.53 -6.24
N ALA A 70 25.35 12.39 -4.90
CA ALA A 70 26.25 13.10 -4.01
C ALA A 70 27.72 12.76 -4.30
N ASP A 71 28.06 11.48 -4.45
CA ASP A 71 29.45 11.09 -4.69
C ASP A 71 29.95 11.48 -6.08
N ALA A 72 29.05 11.58 -7.07
CA ALA A 72 29.39 12.04 -8.43
C ALA A 72 29.57 13.56 -8.53
N THR A 73 28.89 14.33 -7.69
CA THR A 73 28.85 15.80 -7.78
C THR A 73 29.54 16.52 -6.62
N GLY A 74 29.88 15.81 -5.55
CA GLY A 74 30.41 16.35 -4.29
C GLY A 74 29.37 17.04 -3.40
N LEU A 75 28.07 16.91 -3.70
CA LEU A 75 26.98 17.63 -3.01
C LEU A 75 26.23 16.69 -2.06
N GLU A 76 26.46 16.83 -0.76
CA GLU A 76 25.89 15.96 0.27
C GLU A 76 24.37 16.14 0.41
N SER A 77 23.85 17.33 0.07
CA SER A 77 22.42 17.62 -0.02
C SER A 77 21.62 16.62 -0.87
N LEU A 78 22.25 16.01 -1.87
CA LEU A 78 21.60 15.03 -2.75
C LEU A 78 21.21 13.73 -2.02
N LYS A 79 21.86 13.40 -0.90
CA LYS A 79 21.45 12.29 -0.03
C LYS A 79 20.07 12.55 0.59
N LEU A 80 19.82 13.78 1.02
CA LEU A 80 18.52 14.21 1.58
C LEU A 80 17.45 14.28 0.50
N VAL A 81 17.80 14.78 -0.69
CA VAL A 81 16.90 14.79 -1.85
C VAL A 81 16.51 13.37 -2.23
N GLY A 82 17.48 12.45 -2.34
CA GLY A 82 17.22 11.05 -2.64
C GLY A 82 16.33 10.37 -1.59
N ALA A 83 16.60 10.57 -0.30
CA ALA A 83 15.76 10.05 0.77
C ALA A 83 14.33 10.62 0.73
N GLY A 84 14.20 11.92 0.47
CA GLY A 84 12.91 12.60 0.34
C GLY A 84 12.09 12.08 -0.86
N LEU A 85 12.74 11.81 -1.99
CA LEU A 85 12.12 11.16 -3.14
C LEU A 85 11.67 9.73 -2.82
N GLY A 86 12.52 8.95 -2.14
CA GLY A 86 12.19 7.57 -1.73
C GLY A 86 10.98 7.47 -0.79
N LEU A 87 10.86 8.43 0.14
CA LEU A 87 9.73 8.55 1.05
C LEU A 87 8.47 9.09 0.38
N GLY A 88 8.61 10.08 -0.51
CA GLY A 88 7.50 10.60 -1.30
C GLY A 88 6.91 9.54 -2.23
N LEU A 89 7.76 8.70 -2.81
CA LEU A 89 7.35 7.59 -3.67
C LEU A 89 6.60 6.51 -2.88
N TRP A 90 7.05 6.19 -1.66
CA TRP A 90 6.31 5.30 -0.76
C TRP A 90 4.94 5.88 -0.36
N GLY A 91 4.94 7.14 0.09
CA GLY A 91 3.73 7.83 0.52
C GLY A 91 2.69 7.91 -0.59
N GLY A 92 3.14 8.09 -1.84
CA GLY A 92 2.29 8.06 -3.03
C GLY A 92 1.76 6.66 -3.38
N LEU A 93 2.59 5.61 -3.28
CA LEU A 93 2.20 4.24 -3.62
C LEU A 93 1.22 3.63 -2.61
N GLU A 94 1.45 3.86 -1.32
CA GLU A 94 0.65 3.29 -0.21
C GLU A 94 -0.37 4.29 0.36
N ARG A 95 -0.51 5.48 -0.24
CA ARG A 95 -1.35 6.59 0.24
C ARG A 95 -1.11 6.94 1.72
N ARG A 96 0.13 6.82 2.18
CA ARG A 96 0.54 7.12 3.55
C ARG A 96 0.91 8.60 3.64
N GLU A 97 -0.03 9.41 4.11
CA GLU A 97 0.15 10.86 4.25
C GLU A 97 1.44 11.20 5.03
N LEU A 98 1.68 10.58 6.18
CA LEU A 98 2.90 10.83 6.97
C LEU A 98 4.21 10.61 6.20
N ALA A 99 4.26 9.62 5.29
CA ALA A 99 5.43 9.36 4.46
C ALA A 99 5.61 10.40 3.35
N THR A 100 4.50 10.85 2.74
CA THR A 100 4.50 11.92 1.74
C THR A 100 4.97 13.24 2.36
N TRP A 101 4.55 13.51 3.60
CA TRP A 101 4.96 14.70 4.36
C TRP A 101 6.42 14.63 4.77
N GLY A 102 6.89 13.48 5.26
CA GLY A 102 8.30 13.25 5.55
C GLY A 102 9.19 13.39 4.31
N GLY A 103 8.72 12.90 3.16
CA GLY A 103 9.40 13.06 1.87
C GLY A 103 9.50 14.52 1.42
N GLY A 104 8.40 15.27 1.53
CA GLY A 104 8.38 16.71 1.25
C GLY A 104 9.28 17.53 2.17
N ALA A 105 9.31 17.21 3.47
CA ALA A 105 10.17 17.87 4.44
C ALA A 105 11.66 17.62 4.16
N LEU A 106 12.03 16.39 3.81
CA LEU A 106 13.40 16.03 3.43
C LEU A 106 13.84 16.70 2.12
N LEU A 107 12.92 16.85 1.17
CA LEU A 107 13.17 17.61 -0.06
C LEU A 107 13.40 19.10 0.21
N ALA A 108 12.60 19.70 1.10
CA ALA A 108 12.79 21.09 1.50
C ALA A 108 14.12 21.30 2.25
N ALA A 109 14.47 20.39 3.16
CA ALA A 109 15.76 20.41 3.85
C ALA A 109 16.92 20.20 2.87
N GLY A 110 16.81 19.24 1.94
CA GLY A 110 17.79 19.00 0.90
C GLY A 110 17.97 20.19 -0.03
N ALA A 111 16.89 20.89 -0.40
CA ALA A 111 16.94 22.11 -1.21
C ALA A 111 17.68 23.26 -0.51
N LEU A 112 17.47 23.42 0.81
CA LEU A 112 18.13 24.43 1.61
C LEU A 112 19.65 24.18 1.71
N VAL A 113 20.03 22.92 1.97
CA VAL A 113 21.45 22.52 2.02
C VAL A 113 22.08 22.60 0.63
N PHE A 114 21.37 22.23 -0.43
CA PHE A 114 21.84 22.34 -1.81
C PHE A 114 22.13 23.79 -2.21
N PHE A 115 21.27 24.73 -1.81
CA PHE A 115 21.51 26.15 -2.04
C PHE A 115 22.76 26.66 -1.32
N TRP A 116 23.05 26.12 -0.13
CA TRP A 116 24.27 26.44 0.61
C TRP A 116 25.53 25.87 -0.06
N GLU A 117 25.46 24.63 -0.56
CA GLU A 117 26.58 23.95 -1.22
C GLU A 117 26.83 24.46 -2.64
N SER A 118 25.80 24.93 -3.33
CA SER A 118 25.87 25.45 -4.70
C SER A 118 25.05 26.74 -4.85
N PRO A 119 25.66 27.91 -4.56
CA PRO A 119 24.99 29.22 -4.66
C PRO A 119 24.46 29.54 -6.08
N GLY A 120 25.05 28.95 -7.13
CA GLY A 120 24.58 29.05 -8.51
C GLY A 120 23.38 28.15 -8.84
N GLY A 121 23.00 27.28 -7.91
CA GLY A 121 21.94 26.28 -8.05
C GLY A 121 20.54 26.75 -7.61
N LEU A 122 20.31 28.05 -7.47
CA LEU A 122 19.05 28.63 -6.97
C LEU A 122 17.80 28.05 -7.66
N PHE A 123 17.83 27.89 -8.99
CA PHE A 123 16.71 27.34 -9.74
C PHE A 123 16.43 25.86 -9.41
N VAL A 124 17.46 25.08 -9.10
CA VAL A 124 17.33 23.67 -8.69
C VAL A 124 16.80 23.59 -7.26
N ALA A 125 17.30 24.45 -6.35
CA ALA A 125 16.78 24.55 -4.99
C ALA A 125 15.29 24.96 -4.97
N LEU A 126 14.91 25.95 -5.79
CA LEU A 126 13.51 26.36 -5.96
C LEU A 126 12.64 25.24 -6.54
N ALA A 127 13.15 24.49 -7.53
CA ALA A 127 12.44 23.35 -8.10
C ALA A 127 12.21 22.23 -7.07
N LEU A 128 13.22 21.92 -6.25
CA LEU A 128 13.12 20.94 -5.17
C LEU A 128 12.14 21.38 -4.08
N LEU A 129 12.15 22.67 -3.71
CA LEU A 129 11.17 23.27 -2.79
C LEU A 129 9.75 23.23 -3.35
N ALA A 130 9.57 23.60 -4.62
CA ALA A 130 8.27 23.54 -5.29
C ALA A 130 7.75 22.10 -5.38
N PHE A 131 8.63 21.12 -5.60
CA PHE A 131 8.27 19.71 -5.61
C PHE A 131 7.93 19.18 -4.22
N GLY A 132 8.68 19.57 -3.18
CA GLY A 132 8.33 19.26 -1.79
C GLY A 132 6.99 19.88 -1.36
N ALA A 133 6.75 21.14 -1.72
CA ALA A 133 5.48 21.82 -1.49
C ALA A 133 4.33 21.16 -2.26
N TYR A 134 4.56 20.75 -3.51
CA TYR A 134 3.60 19.97 -4.28
C TYR A 134 3.22 18.67 -3.57
N LEU A 135 4.17 17.94 -3.00
CA LEU A 135 3.89 16.71 -2.25
C LEU A 135 3.10 16.97 -0.95
N LEU A 136 3.34 18.09 -0.28
CA LEU A 136 2.64 18.49 0.95
C LEU A 136 1.22 19.01 0.69
N LEU A 137 1.05 19.74 -0.41
CA LEU A 137 -0.22 20.39 -0.77
C LEU A 137 -1.09 19.53 -1.69
N ARG A 138 -0.57 18.41 -2.22
CA ARG A 138 -1.33 17.52 -3.09
C ARG A 138 -2.51 16.96 -2.28
N PRO A 139 -3.76 17.23 -2.69
CA PRO A 139 -4.91 16.63 -2.04
C PRO A 139 -4.76 15.10 -2.13
N PRO A 140 -5.00 14.37 -1.03
CA PRO A 140 -4.92 12.92 -1.05
C PRO A 140 -5.80 12.42 -2.20
N ALA A 141 -5.26 11.53 -3.03
CA ALA A 141 -6.05 10.93 -4.10
C ALA A 141 -7.32 10.36 -3.47
N PRO A 142 -8.52 10.67 -4.00
CA PRO A 142 -9.76 10.17 -3.41
C PRO A 142 -9.60 8.66 -3.21
N ALA A 143 -9.80 8.19 -1.97
CA ALA A 143 -9.85 6.76 -1.68
C ALA A 143 -10.64 6.09 -2.81
N PRO A 144 -10.17 4.98 -3.42
CA PRO A 144 -11.02 4.26 -4.35
C PRO A 144 -12.36 4.09 -3.63
N ALA A 145 -13.43 4.62 -4.24
CA ALA A 145 -14.70 4.84 -3.58
C ALA A 145 -15.03 3.58 -2.76
N ALA A 146 -15.03 3.74 -1.44
CA ALA A 146 -15.03 2.61 -0.55
C ALA A 146 -16.26 1.73 -0.86
N ALA A 147 -16.01 0.49 -1.27
CA ALA A 147 -16.98 -0.60 -1.24
C ALA A 147 -17.57 -0.86 0.17
N ALA A 148 -17.12 -0.10 1.18
CA ALA A 148 -17.50 -0.22 2.58
C ALA A 148 -18.96 0.16 2.89
N ARG A 149 -19.61 1.06 2.13
CA ARG A 149 -21.02 1.41 2.42
C ARG A 149 -22.01 0.36 1.93
N THR A 150 -21.69 -0.32 0.84
CA THR A 150 -22.51 -1.42 0.32
C THR A 150 -22.31 -2.70 1.13
N GLY A 151 -21.08 -3.00 1.59
CA GLY A 151 -20.79 -4.20 2.41
C GLY A 151 -21.60 -4.26 3.71
N ALA A 152 -21.70 -3.14 4.45
CA ALA A 152 -22.44 -3.10 5.72
C ALA A 152 -23.97 -3.17 5.55
N ALA A 153 -24.51 -2.67 4.44
CA ALA A 153 -25.94 -2.78 4.11
C ALA A 153 -26.28 -4.21 3.67
N VAL A 154 -25.45 -4.80 2.80
CA VAL A 154 -25.58 -6.19 2.35
C VAL A 154 -25.44 -7.16 3.54
N PHE A 155 -24.45 -6.96 4.40
CA PHE A 155 -24.28 -7.76 5.62
C PHE A 155 -25.52 -7.75 6.50
N ARG A 156 -26.08 -6.56 6.79
CA ARG A 156 -27.28 -6.43 7.63
C ARG A 156 -28.49 -7.10 7.00
N ALA A 157 -28.67 -6.95 5.69
CA ALA A 157 -29.77 -7.58 4.98
C ALA A 157 -29.65 -9.12 4.96
N LEU A 158 -28.46 -9.64 4.71
CA LEU A 158 -28.19 -11.09 4.72
C LEU A 158 -28.33 -11.67 6.14
N ALA A 159 -27.87 -10.95 7.18
CA ALA A 159 -28.03 -11.38 8.56
C ALA A 159 -29.52 -11.43 8.96
N ARG A 160 -30.31 -10.45 8.52
CA ARG A 160 -31.76 -10.43 8.75
C ARG A 160 -32.47 -11.55 7.98
N TRP A 161 -32.14 -11.74 6.71
CA TRP A 161 -32.68 -12.85 5.91
C TRP A 161 -32.36 -14.20 6.54
N ARG A 162 -31.11 -14.40 6.97
CA ARG A 162 -30.67 -15.60 7.70
C ARG A 162 -31.54 -15.88 8.93
N SER A 163 -31.78 -14.87 9.76
CA SER A 163 -32.61 -15.03 10.96
C SER A 163 -34.06 -15.38 10.67
N LEU A 164 -34.65 -14.79 9.62
CA LEU A 164 -36.02 -15.08 9.21
C LEU A 164 -36.12 -16.50 8.65
N ARG A 165 -35.16 -16.89 7.81
CA ARG A 165 -35.12 -18.21 7.19
C ARG A 165 -34.84 -19.33 8.20
N ALA A 166 -34.01 -19.06 9.21
CA ALA A 166 -33.79 -20.00 10.32
C ALA A 166 -35.06 -20.21 11.14
N ALA A 167 -35.81 -19.14 11.41
CA ALA A 167 -37.11 -19.22 12.08
C ALA A 167 -38.15 -20.00 11.26
N GLU A 168 -38.20 -19.81 9.94
CA GLU A 168 -39.10 -20.56 9.03
C GLU A 168 -38.78 -22.06 8.97
N LEU A 169 -37.49 -22.40 8.97
CA LEU A 169 -37.03 -23.79 8.86
C LEU A 169 -36.97 -24.50 10.22
N GLY A 170 -37.16 -23.77 11.34
CA GLY A 170 -36.99 -24.31 12.69
C GLY A 170 -35.54 -24.73 12.99
N THR A 171 -34.57 -24.05 12.38
CA THR A 171 -33.13 -24.38 12.48
C THR A 171 -32.35 -23.26 13.16
N VAL A 172 -31.04 -23.47 13.35
CA VAL A 172 -30.13 -22.42 13.81
C VAL A 172 -29.58 -21.59 12.65
N ASN A 173 -29.31 -20.31 12.89
CA ASN A 173 -28.79 -19.37 11.90
C ASN A 173 -27.58 -19.90 11.12
N THR A 174 -26.66 -20.59 11.79
CA THR A 174 -25.42 -21.12 11.20
C THR A 174 -25.65 -22.31 10.27
N GLU A 175 -26.78 -23.01 10.38
CA GLU A 175 -27.19 -24.05 9.42
C GLU A 175 -27.79 -23.43 8.16
N VAL A 176 -28.41 -22.26 8.29
CA VAL A 176 -28.90 -21.48 7.15
C VAL A 176 -27.76 -20.79 6.43
N LEU A 177 -26.90 -20.04 7.10
CA LEU A 177 -25.75 -19.38 6.47
C LEU A 177 -24.67 -19.16 7.53
N SER A 178 -23.50 -19.75 7.33
CA SER A 178 -22.42 -19.62 8.31
C SER A 178 -21.91 -18.18 8.39
N ASP A 179 -21.30 -17.81 9.50
CA ASP A 179 -20.70 -16.48 9.64
C ASP A 179 -19.54 -16.26 8.64
N ALA A 180 -18.85 -17.34 8.24
CA ALA A 180 -17.82 -17.31 7.20
C ALA A 180 -18.40 -17.04 5.81
N GLU A 181 -19.50 -17.71 5.45
CA GLU A 181 -20.22 -17.47 4.18
C GLU A 181 -20.80 -16.05 4.14
N LEU A 182 -21.38 -15.57 5.23
CA LEU A 182 -21.92 -14.22 5.35
C LEU A 182 -20.82 -13.14 5.23
N GLY A 183 -19.65 -13.39 5.81
CA GLY A 183 -18.45 -12.54 5.63
C GLY A 183 -17.95 -12.55 4.18
N CYS A 184 -17.91 -13.71 3.53
CA CYS A 184 -17.51 -13.85 2.13
C CYS A 184 -18.46 -13.08 1.19
N LEU A 185 -19.77 -13.24 1.38
CA LEU A 185 -20.80 -12.57 0.58
C LEU A 185 -20.81 -11.05 0.74
N ALA A 186 -20.57 -10.54 1.96
CA ALA A 186 -20.47 -9.10 2.22
C ALA A 186 -19.21 -8.46 1.60
N ALA A 187 -18.18 -9.27 1.34
CA ALA A 187 -16.92 -8.85 0.73
C ALA A 187 -16.90 -9.00 -0.81
N LEU A 188 -17.99 -9.44 -1.44
CA LEU A 188 -18.06 -9.57 -2.90
C LEU A 188 -18.11 -8.20 -3.58
N ASP A 189 -17.20 -8.00 -4.55
CA ASP A 189 -17.16 -6.82 -5.40
C ASP A 189 -18.40 -6.71 -6.30
N ASP A 190 -18.86 -7.84 -6.84
CA ASP A 190 -20.09 -7.97 -7.61
C ASP A 190 -21.01 -9.07 -7.05
N PRO A 191 -21.87 -8.73 -6.08
CA PRO A 191 -22.75 -9.69 -5.44
C PRO A 191 -24.01 -10.03 -6.29
N ARG A 192 -24.10 -9.53 -7.54
CA ARG A 192 -25.16 -9.92 -8.50
C ARG A 192 -24.75 -11.11 -9.37
N ASN A 193 -23.47 -11.47 -9.37
CA ASN A 193 -22.98 -12.59 -10.15
C ASN A 193 -23.19 -13.91 -9.39
N PRO A 194 -24.13 -14.78 -9.83
CA PRO A 194 -24.45 -16.01 -9.12
C PRO A 194 -23.25 -16.97 -9.03
N LYS A 195 -22.28 -16.88 -9.94
CA LYS A 195 -21.05 -17.69 -9.89
C LYS A 195 -20.13 -17.25 -8.74
N LEU A 196 -20.06 -15.95 -8.46
CA LEU A 196 -19.27 -15.42 -7.34
C LEU A 196 -19.95 -15.72 -5.99
N VAL A 197 -21.28 -15.61 -5.95
CA VAL A 197 -22.08 -15.99 -4.78
C VAL A 197 -21.95 -17.49 -4.48
N ALA A 198 -22.07 -18.35 -5.49
CA ALA A 198 -21.91 -19.79 -5.31
C ALA A 198 -20.50 -20.18 -4.83
N GLY A 199 -19.47 -19.43 -5.23
CA GLY A 199 -18.10 -19.64 -4.77
C GLY A 199 -17.87 -19.31 -3.28
N CYS A 200 -18.77 -18.55 -2.66
CA CYS A 200 -18.74 -18.24 -1.23
C CYS A 200 -19.54 -19.25 -0.37
N LEU A 201 -20.25 -20.20 -0.97
CA LEU A 201 -21.14 -21.13 -0.27
C LEU A 201 -20.50 -22.52 -0.21
N GLU A 202 -20.46 -23.12 0.98
CA GLU A 202 -19.77 -24.40 1.19
C GLU A 202 -20.60 -25.61 0.74
N LYS A 203 -21.94 -25.50 0.70
CA LYS A 203 -22.87 -26.59 0.34
C LYS A 203 -24.03 -26.11 -0.53
N GLY A 204 -24.30 -26.82 -1.63
CA GLY A 204 -25.47 -26.56 -2.50
C GLY A 204 -25.47 -25.17 -3.15
N GLY A 205 -24.28 -24.60 -3.38
CA GLY A 205 -24.11 -23.17 -3.67
C GLY A 205 -24.83 -22.66 -4.92
N ALA A 206 -25.09 -23.50 -5.92
CA ALA A 206 -25.76 -23.07 -7.15
C ALA A 206 -27.26 -22.79 -6.97
N GLU A 207 -27.98 -23.64 -6.23
CA GLU A 207 -29.42 -23.45 -5.98
C GLU A 207 -29.67 -22.30 -5.00
N ARG A 208 -28.81 -22.19 -3.99
CA ARG A 208 -28.91 -21.17 -2.95
C ARG A 208 -28.43 -19.79 -3.40
N ALA A 209 -27.52 -19.73 -4.38
CA ALA A 209 -27.02 -18.47 -4.92
C ALA A 209 -28.12 -17.62 -5.57
N ALA A 210 -29.10 -18.23 -6.25
CA ALA A 210 -30.19 -17.48 -6.89
C ALA A 210 -31.08 -16.77 -5.85
N GLU A 211 -31.40 -17.42 -4.74
CA GLU A 211 -32.19 -16.84 -3.65
C GLU A 211 -31.42 -15.71 -2.95
N ILE A 212 -30.13 -15.90 -2.71
CA ILE A 212 -29.26 -14.90 -2.07
C ILE A 212 -29.07 -13.67 -2.97
N VAL A 213 -28.90 -13.86 -4.28
CA VAL A 213 -28.81 -12.75 -5.26
C VAL A 213 -30.08 -11.89 -5.24
N GLN A 214 -31.27 -12.50 -5.16
CA GLN A 214 -32.53 -11.73 -5.06
C GLN A 214 -32.63 -10.88 -3.79
N VAL A 215 -32.13 -11.39 -2.65
CA VAL A 215 -32.09 -10.64 -1.38
C VAL A 215 -31.15 -9.44 -1.51
N ILE A 216 -30.01 -9.62 -2.18
CA ILE A 216 -29.01 -8.56 -2.41
C ILE A 216 -29.55 -7.51 -3.39
N GLU A 217 -30.27 -7.92 -4.44
CA GLU A 217 -30.90 -7.00 -5.39
C GLU A 217 -31.92 -6.07 -4.72
N LYS A 218 -32.76 -6.59 -3.81
CA LYS A 218 -33.74 -5.79 -3.05
C LYS A 218 -33.14 -4.70 -2.17
N VAL A 219 -31.85 -4.78 -1.84
CA VAL A 219 -31.16 -3.85 -0.93
C VAL A 219 -30.36 -2.79 -1.69
N ARG A 220 -30.02 -3.08 -2.96
CA ARG A 220 -29.27 -2.18 -3.86
C ARG A 220 -30.14 -1.52 -4.93
N GLY A 221 -31.42 -1.89 -5.04
CA GLY A 221 -32.43 -1.26 -5.91
C GLY A 221 -32.98 0.04 -5.34
#